data_AF-A0A942L8H5-F1
#
_entry.id   AF-A0A942L8H5-F1
#
_cell.length_a   1.000
_cell.length_b   1.000
_cell.length_c   1.000
_cell.angle_alpha   90.00
_cell.angle_beta   90.00
_cell.angle_gamma   90.00
#
_symmetry.space_group_name_H-M   'P 1'
#
loop_
_entity.id
_entity.type
_entity.pdbx_description
1 polymer ?
#
loop_
_entity_poly.entity_id
_entity_poly.type
_entity_poly.pdbx_seq_one_letter_code
_entity_poly.pdbx_strand_id
1 'polypeptide(L)'
;MKDNRLLSRKNIVLKCIMAVVGMLIITVGFNNNLFLSGFDVFNRGNNQSQVALRYYLEKYGDKDNSEGVYAMNRRLGCHDEIHIYDKEGQILMKFTYSDGKVYKIE
;
A
#
# COMPACT_ATOMS: atom_id res chain seq x y z
N MET A 1 25.27 48.53 -11.87
CA MET A 1 25.60 47.77 -10.62
C MET A 1 24.37 47.41 -9.75
N LYS A 2 23.12 47.52 -10.26
CA LYS A 2 21.88 47.12 -9.56
C LYS A 2 21.30 45.78 -10.06
N ASP A 3 21.60 45.37 -11.30
CA ASP A 3 20.98 44.19 -11.93
C ASP A 3 21.43 42.83 -11.36
N ASN A 4 22.70 42.70 -10.93
CA ASN A 4 23.21 41.44 -10.39
C ASN A 4 22.52 41.03 -9.07
N ARG A 5 22.01 42.00 -8.30
CA ARG A 5 21.25 41.73 -7.06
C ARG A 5 19.82 41.25 -7.34
N LEU A 6 19.21 41.67 -8.44
CA LEU A 6 17.88 41.22 -8.86
C LEU A 6 17.92 39.80 -9.44
N LEU A 7 18.94 39.49 -10.25
CA LEU A 7 19.17 38.14 -10.78
C LEU A 7 19.47 37.12 -9.68
N SER A 8 20.28 37.50 -8.69
CA SER A 8 20.57 36.68 -7.52
C SER A 8 19.31 36.38 -6.70
N ARG A 9 18.47 37.39 -6.44
CA ARG A 9 17.20 37.21 -5.71
C ARG A 9 16.21 36.31 -6.45
N LYS A 10 16.10 36.45 -7.78
CA LYS A 10 15.23 35.59 -8.60
C LYS A 10 15.66 34.12 -8.54
N ASN A 11 16.96 33.84 -8.59
CA ASN A 11 17.47 32.46 -8.49
C ASN A 11 17.29 31.84 -7.11
N ILE A 12 17.36 32.63 -6.03
CA ILE A 12 17.09 32.17 -4.67
C ILE A 12 15.59 31.83 -4.52
N VAL A 13 14.71 32.72 -4.98
CA VAL A 13 13.26 32.48 -4.94
C VAL A 13 12.87 31.26 -5.77
N LEU A 14 13.46 31.09 -6.97
CA LEU A 14 13.21 29.92 -7.82
C LEU A 14 13.66 28.62 -7.16
N LYS A 15 14.82 28.61 -6.48
CA LYS A 15 15.30 27.45 -5.71
C LYS A 15 14.38 27.12 -4.54
N CYS A 16 13.86 28.13 -3.82
CA CYS A 16 12.91 27.91 -2.74
C CYS A 16 11.59 27.31 -3.24
N ILE A 17 11.07 27.81 -4.37
CA ILE A 17 9.84 27.26 -4.98
C ILE A 17 10.05 25.80 -5.38
N MET A 18 11.17 25.48 -6.03
CA MET A 18 11.49 24.08 -6.41
C MET A 18 11.63 23.16 -5.20
N ALA A 19 12.22 23.64 -4.10
CA ALA A 19 12.35 22.87 -2.87
C ALA A 19 10.99 22.57 -2.21
N VAL A 20 10.08 23.55 -2.16
CA VAL A 20 8.74 23.38 -1.60
C VAL A 20 7.89 22.42 -2.45
N VAL A 21 7.96 22.53 -3.79
CA VAL A 21 7.27 21.62 -4.71
C VAL A 21 7.81 20.19 -4.58
N GLY A 22 9.14 20.03 -4.50
CA GLY A 22 9.75 18.72 -4.27
C GLY A 22 9.32 18.08 -2.95
N MET A 23 9.23 18.87 -1.87
CA MET A 23 8.78 18.40 -0.55
C MET A 23 7.29 18.00 -0.57
N LEU A 24 6.45 18.73 -1.30
CA LEU A 24 5.03 18.38 -1.49
C LEU A 24 4.86 17.07 -2.27
N ILE A 25 5.65 16.85 -3.33
CA ILE A 25 5.60 15.60 -4.10
C ILE A 25 6.00 14.40 -3.23
N ILE A 26 7.03 14.55 -2.40
CA ILE A 26 7.45 13.50 -1.46
C ILE A 26 6.34 13.26 -0.42
N THR A 27 5.75 14.32 0.16
CA THR A 27 4.72 14.17 1.20
C THR A 27 3.43 13.53 0.67
N VAL A 28 2.99 13.93 -0.52
CA VAL A 28 1.83 13.32 -1.20
C VAL A 28 2.16 11.90 -1.66
N GLY A 29 3.39 11.65 -2.14
CA GLY A 29 3.86 10.32 -2.53
C GLY A 29 3.96 9.34 -1.37
N PHE A 30 4.30 9.80 -0.16
CA PHE A 30 4.28 8.98 1.06
C PHE A 30 2.86 8.74 1.58
N ASN A 31 1.96 9.72 1.45
CA ASN A 31 0.57 9.56 1.90
C ASN A 31 -0.24 8.65 0.97
N ASN A 32 0.15 8.56 -0.30
CA ASN A 32 -0.41 7.62 -1.26
C ASN A 32 0.36 6.29 -1.15
N ASN A 33 -0.09 5.42 -0.24
CA ASN A 33 0.32 4.02 0.01
C ASN A 33 0.55 3.17 -1.28
N LEU A 34 1.56 3.49 -2.08
CA LEU A 34 1.79 2.89 -3.39
C LEU A 34 2.92 1.87 -3.40
N PHE A 35 3.66 1.68 -2.29
CA PHE A 35 4.84 0.79 -2.34
C PHE A 35 4.97 -0.27 -1.25
N LEU A 36 4.45 -0.10 -0.04
CA LEU A 36 4.58 -1.11 1.03
C LEU A 36 3.37 -1.08 1.97
N SER A 37 2.21 -1.51 1.48
CA SER A 37 0.98 -1.61 2.28
C SER A 37 0.98 -2.89 3.13
N GLY A 38 1.87 -2.96 4.12
CA GLY A 38 1.74 -3.92 5.22
C GLY A 38 0.75 -3.38 6.24
N PHE A 39 -0.36 -4.07 6.50
CA PHE A 39 -1.33 -3.64 7.53
C PHE A 39 -1.10 -4.39 8.84
N ASP A 40 -1.17 -3.66 9.97
CA ASP A 40 -1.00 -4.22 11.31
C ASP A 40 -2.21 -5.08 11.70
N VAL A 41 -1.97 -6.34 12.07
CA VAL A 41 -2.98 -7.26 12.62
C VAL A 41 -2.97 -7.18 14.14
N PHE A 42 -3.15 -5.98 14.68
CA PHE A 42 -3.38 -5.80 16.12
C PHE A 42 -4.89 -5.77 16.39
N ASN A 43 -5.56 -6.93 16.30
CA ASN A 43 -6.80 -7.09 17.07
C ASN A 43 -7.10 -8.55 17.44
N ARG A 44 -7.40 -8.73 18.73
CA ARG A 44 -7.69 -9.99 19.41
C ARG A 44 -8.87 -10.73 18.74
N GLY A 45 -8.61 -11.93 18.22
CA GLY A 45 -9.66 -12.93 17.93
C GLY A 45 -10.09 -13.08 16.46
N ASN A 46 -9.64 -12.24 15.53
CA ASN A 46 -10.00 -12.37 14.13
C ASN A 46 -8.97 -13.22 13.35
N ASN A 47 -9.48 -14.25 12.68
CA ASN A 47 -8.69 -15.18 11.87
C ASN A 47 -7.91 -14.41 10.79
N GLN A 48 -6.61 -14.68 10.60
CA GLN A 48 -5.75 -13.95 9.65
C GLN A 48 -6.36 -13.87 8.24
N SER A 49 -7.04 -14.94 7.82
CA SER A 49 -7.82 -15.02 6.57
C SER A 49 -8.89 -13.94 6.43
N GLN A 50 -9.60 -13.59 7.50
CA GLN A 50 -10.63 -12.55 7.48
C GLN A 50 -10.03 -11.17 7.27
N VAL A 51 -8.85 -10.91 7.84
CA VAL A 51 -8.19 -9.61 7.69
C VAL A 51 -7.69 -9.41 6.26
N ALA A 52 -7.10 -10.46 5.67
CA ALA A 52 -6.71 -10.45 4.27
C ALA A 52 -7.92 -10.32 3.32
N LEU A 53 -9.02 -11.04 3.60
CA LEU A 53 -10.25 -10.95 2.81
C LEU A 53 -10.82 -9.54 2.86
N ARG A 54 -10.91 -8.94 4.06
CA ARG A 54 -11.39 -7.57 4.22
C ARG A 54 -10.53 -6.58 3.45
N TYR A 55 -9.21 -6.68 3.54
CA TYR A 55 -8.31 -5.83 2.76
C TYR A 55 -8.55 -5.97 1.25
N TYR A 56 -8.73 -7.20 0.76
CA TYR A 56 -9.04 -7.44 -0.64
C TYR A 56 -10.34 -6.78 -1.07
N LEU A 57 -11.43 -6.99 -0.30
CA LEU A 57 -12.74 -6.39 -0.58
C LEU A 57 -12.70 -4.86 -0.50
N GLU A 58 -11.99 -4.27 0.46
CA GLU A 58 -11.86 -2.82 0.56
C GLU A 58 -11.08 -2.20 -0.62
N LYS A 59 -10.10 -2.92 -1.18
CA LYS A 59 -9.24 -2.41 -2.25
C LYS A 59 -9.75 -2.71 -3.66
N TYR A 60 -10.39 -3.86 -3.84
CA TYR A 60 -10.75 -4.42 -5.14
C TYR A 60 -12.25 -4.74 -5.24
N GLY A 61 -12.99 -4.60 -4.14
CA GLY A 61 -14.34 -5.13 -4.03
C GLY A 61 -15.37 -4.48 -4.98
N ASP A 62 -15.14 -3.21 -5.31
CA ASP A 62 -16.01 -2.47 -6.24
C ASP A 62 -15.71 -2.78 -7.72
N LYS A 63 -14.57 -3.42 -8.03
CA LYS A 63 -14.12 -3.62 -9.41
C LYS A 63 -14.44 -4.98 -9.99
N ASP A 64 -14.58 -6.02 -9.16
CA ASP A 64 -14.46 -7.41 -9.64
C ASP A 64 -15.63 -8.35 -9.32
N ASN A 65 -16.86 -7.84 -9.09
CA ASN A 65 -18.00 -8.72 -8.75
C ASN A 65 -17.65 -9.66 -7.59
N SER A 66 -17.29 -9.06 -6.45
CA SER A 66 -16.80 -9.68 -5.21
C SER A 66 -17.69 -10.75 -4.56
N GLU A 67 -18.80 -11.08 -5.20
CA GLU A 67 -19.70 -12.11 -4.77
C GLU A 67 -19.02 -13.49 -4.90
N GLY A 68 -18.77 -14.13 -3.75
CA GLY A 68 -18.23 -15.49 -3.69
C GLY A 68 -16.70 -15.57 -3.58
N VAL A 69 -16.01 -14.45 -3.32
CA VAL A 69 -14.58 -14.46 -2.98
C VAL A 69 -14.37 -15.00 -1.56
N TYR A 70 -13.37 -15.85 -1.36
CA TYR A 70 -13.04 -16.39 -0.05
C TYR A 70 -11.53 -16.44 0.20
N ALA A 71 -11.14 -16.37 1.47
CA ALA A 71 -9.75 -16.46 1.90
C ALA A 71 -9.47 -17.80 2.58
N MET A 72 -8.31 -18.37 2.29
CA MET A 72 -7.87 -19.62 2.92
C MET A 72 -6.40 -19.55 3.32
N ASN A 73 -6.10 -19.99 4.54
CA ASN A 73 -4.73 -20.12 5.01
C ASN A 73 -4.10 -21.40 4.44
N ARG A 74 -2.88 -21.27 3.93
CA ARG A 74 -2.04 -22.36 3.43
C ARG A 74 -0.72 -22.33 4.18
N ARG A 75 -0.33 -23.47 4.73
CA ARG A 75 0.99 -23.63 5.33
C ARG A 75 1.96 -24.09 4.25
N LEU A 76 2.91 -23.23 3.88
CA LEU A 76 3.97 -23.53 2.91
C LEU A 76 5.28 -23.69 3.64
N GLY A 77 5.61 -24.95 3.98
CA GLY A 77 6.82 -25.27 4.73
C GLY A 77 6.86 -24.59 6.11
N CYS A 78 7.71 -23.58 6.25
CA CYS A 78 7.94 -22.85 7.50
C CYS A 78 7.09 -21.59 7.70
N HIS A 79 6.34 -21.16 6.69
CA HIS A 79 5.53 -19.94 6.74
C HIS A 79 4.07 -20.21 6.41
N ASP A 80 3.21 -19.36 6.94
CA ASP A 80 1.78 -19.35 6.62
C ASP A 80 1.50 -18.26 5.57
N GLU A 81 0.85 -18.67 4.50
CA GLU A 81 0.32 -17.79 3.47
C GLU A 81 -1.20 -17.75 3.53
N ILE A 82 -1.76 -16.65 3.08
CA ILE A 82 -3.20 -16.42 2.99
C ILE A 82 -3.52 -16.19 1.53
N HIS A 83 -4.29 -17.09 0.94
CA HIS A 83 -4.66 -17.03 -0.46
C HIS A 83 -6.10 -16.55 -0.57
N ILE A 84 -6.35 -15.62 -1.47
CA ILE A 84 -7.68 -15.17 -1.87
C ILE A 84 -8.04 -15.87 -3.16
N TYR A 85 -9.19 -16.52 -3.17
CA TYR A 85 -9.72 -17.26 -4.29
C TYR A 85 -11.01 -16.62 -4.78
N ASP A 86 -11.24 -16.67 -6.09
CA ASP A 86 -12.55 -16.39 -6.66
C ASP A 86 -13.53 -17.56 -6.42
N LYS A 87 -14.78 -17.37 -6.83
CA LYS A 87 -15.82 -18.40 -6.79
C LYS A 87 -15.50 -19.64 -7.65
N GLU A 88 -14.60 -19.51 -8.62
CA GLU A 88 -14.16 -20.58 -9.53
C GLU A 88 -12.93 -21.34 -8.98
N GLY A 89 -12.35 -20.89 -7.87
CA GLY A 89 -11.16 -21.47 -7.26
C GLY A 89 -9.82 -20.97 -7.84
N GLN A 90 -9.82 -19.91 -8.65
CA GLN A 90 -8.61 -19.28 -9.15
C GLN A 90 -8.02 -18.36 -8.09
N ILE A 91 -6.69 -18.31 -7.99
CA ILE A 91 -6.00 -17.43 -7.03
C ILE A 91 -6.03 -15.99 -7.57
N LEU A 92 -6.69 -15.10 -6.83
CA LEU A 92 -6.72 -13.67 -7.13
C LEU A 92 -5.55 -12.93 -6.47
N MET A 93 -5.19 -13.33 -5.26
CA MET A 93 -4.13 -12.67 -4.49
C MET A 93 -3.55 -13.60 -3.43
N LYS A 94 -2.28 -13.38 -3.10
CA LYS A 94 -1.59 -14.06 -2.00
C LYS A 94 -1.05 -13.04 -1.02
N PHE A 95 -1.02 -13.44 0.24
CA PHE A 95 -0.42 -12.66 1.31
C PHE A 95 0.44 -13.56 2.19
N THR A 96 1.50 -13.01 2.76
CA THR A 96 2.27 -13.66 3.84
C THR A 96 2.02 -12.94 5.15
N TYR A 97 2.06 -13.68 6.26
CA TYR A 97 2.03 -13.11 7.59
C TYR A 97 3.41 -13.22 8.23
N SER A 98 4.00 -12.08 8.59
CA SER A 98 5.29 -12.01 9.29
C SER A 98 5.31 -10.83 10.25
N ASP A 99 5.90 -11.02 11.44
CA ASP A 99 6.03 -9.98 12.47
C ASP A 99 4.73 -9.22 12.80
N GLY A 100 3.60 -9.92 12.89
CA GLY A 100 2.32 -9.29 13.22
C GLY A 100 1.63 -8.57 12.05
N LYS A 101 2.26 -8.57 10.88
CA LYS A 101 1.82 -7.81 9.69
C LYS A 101 1.53 -8.74 8.54
N VAL A 102 0.58 -8.35 7.71
CA VAL A 102 0.25 -9.04 6.46
C VAL A 102 0.85 -8.27 5.30
N TYR A 103 1.56 -8.98 4.44
CA TYR A 103 2.19 -8.42 3.25
C TYR A 103 1.62 -9.10 2.01
N LYS A 104 1.29 -8.32 0.99
CA LYS A 104 0.95 -8.88 -0.32
C LYS A 104 2.19 -9.50 -0.95
N ILE A 105 2.06 -10.68 -1.53
CA ILE A 105 3.10 -11.37 -2.32
C ILE A 105 2.57 -11.68 -3.72
N GLU A 106 3.43 -11.68 -4.73
CA GLU A 106 3.09 -11.98 -6.14
C GLU A 106 3.47 -13.44 -6.48
#